data_AF-A0A1E5IFE5-F1
#
_entry.id   AF-A0A1E5IFE5-F1
#
_cell.length_a   1.000
_cell.length_b   1.000
_cell.length_c   1.000
_cell.angle_alpha   90.00
_cell.angle_beta   90.00
_cell.angle_gamma   90.00
#
_symmetry.space_group_name_H-M   'P 1'
#
loop_
_entity.id
_entity.type
_entity.pdbx_description
1 polymer ?
#
loop_
_entity_poly.entity_id
_entity_poly.type
_entity_poly.pdbx_seq_one_letter_code
_entity_poly.pdbx_strand_id
1 'polypeptide(L)'
;MFQTRKKISKRLILILLVLITIAVSAYIYIDKNDTVAKKLKEKDYISFSVLLYGTEKIFPGRLDVYTALYDKRTNILKVLSVNTDATVLKKKEKSRSLKTIFNENSKKNINAAIKKFYLDLHEIIGVATVDFYINTSFEMFDIAVGRNKKFKFILLKDNFENRDLESLNQLETVEYFMQLTSPTIIKIYKNYGFFDTNIPKLSFVSSALRLKSLKPVLMFCEMPVKYTKTRVEHDKQSIEEFLNKIYYASPVPYINAKDVLIDIKNASRKPRMAEKAAWLLRKNKLDVLEWSNLYTAYDKTLIKDYKGNFMQALRIAEILKTGKVIVSYNNRIYSDIGIFIGKDCAIYDNLDKKEEQNDKD
;
A
#
# COMPACT_ATOMS: atom_id res chain seq x y z
N MET A 1 26.79 9.43 55.45
CA MET A 1 26.36 9.81 54.07
C MET A 1 26.56 8.70 53.03
N PHE A 2 27.67 7.94 53.04
CA PHE A 2 27.93 6.83 52.10
C PHE A 2 26.99 5.61 52.24
N GLN A 3 26.64 5.21 53.47
CA GLN A 3 25.73 4.07 53.69
C GLN A 3 24.31 4.32 53.17
N THR A 4 23.81 5.56 53.29
CA THR A 4 22.49 5.98 52.81
C THR A 4 22.40 5.92 51.28
N ARG A 5 23.46 6.38 50.57
CA ARG A 5 23.55 6.28 49.10
C ARG A 5 23.59 4.83 48.61
N LYS A 6 24.31 3.94 49.29
CA LYS A 6 24.39 2.51 48.94
C LYS A 6 23.03 1.80 49.10
N LYS A 7 22.24 2.20 50.10
CA LYS A 7 20.88 1.66 50.35
C LYS A 7 19.86 2.15 49.31
N ILE A 8 19.96 3.41 48.88
CA ILE A 8 19.13 3.98 47.80
C ILE A 8 19.46 3.33 46.45
N SER A 9 20.75 3.18 46.12
CA SER A 9 21.18 2.51 44.88
C SER A 9 20.67 1.06 44.79
N LYS A 10 20.77 0.28 45.88
CA LYS A 10 20.20 -1.09 45.93
C LYS A 10 18.68 -1.12 45.71
N ARG A 11 17.94 -0.17 46.28
CA ARG A 11 16.48 -0.07 46.07
C ARG A 11 16.13 0.29 44.63
N LEU A 12 16.88 1.20 44.01
CA LEU A 12 16.67 1.56 42.60
C LEU A 12 16.96 0.39 41.65
N ILE A 13 18.03 -0.36 41.90
CA ILE A 13 18.35 -1.57 41.13
C ILE A 13 17.25 -2.62 41.27
N LEU A 14 16.72 -2.81 42.50
CA LEU A 14 15.63 -3.75 42.74
C LEU A 14 14.34 -3.33 42.02
N ILE A 15 13.97 -2.05 42.06
CA ILE A 15 12.80 -1.51 41.34
C ILE A 15 12.97 -1.71 39.83
N LEU A 16 14.15 -1.43 39.29
CA LEU A 16 14.45 -1.63 37.88
C LEU A 16 14.30 -3.11 37.48
N LEU A 17 14.84 -4.03 38.27
CA LEU A 17 14.70 -5.47 38.02
C LEU A 17 13.24 -5.92 38.04
N VAL A 18 12.44 -5.43 38.99
CA VAL A 18 10.99 -5.73 39.03
C VAL A 18 10.29 -5.20 37.79
N LEU A 19 10.60 -3.98 37.34
CA LEU A 19 10.01 -3.41 36.12
C LEU A 19 10.41 -4.20 34.86
N ILE A 20 11.67 -4.65 34.77
CA ILE A 20 12.14 -5.52 33.69
C ILE A 20 11.38 -6.85 33.71
N THR A 21 11.25 -7.50 34.87
CA THR A 21 10.53 -8.78 34.98
C THR A 21 9.06 -8.64 34.60
N ILE A 22 8.40 -7.56 35.02
CA ILE A 22 7.02 -7.25 34.64
C ILE A 22 6.93 -7.03 33.13
N ALA A 23 7.85 -6.26 32.54
CA ALA A 23 7.88 -5.98 31.11
C ALA A 23 8.13 -7.26 30.28
N VAL A 24 9.07 -8.11 30.68
CA VAL A 24 9.36 -9.40 30.04
C VAL A 24 8.16 -10.35 30.16
N SER A 25 7.55 -10.44 31.34
CA SER A 25 6.36 -11.28 31.55
C SER A 25 5.17 -10.81 30.71
N ALA A 26 4.95 -9.49 30.65
CA ALA A 26 3.93 -8.89 29.79
C ALA A 26 4.22 -9.15 28.30
N TYR A 27 5.48 -9.05 27.87
CA TYR A 27 5.90 -9.35 26.50
C TYR A 27 5.64 -10.83 26.15
N ILE A 28 6.04 -11.76 27.02
CA ILE A 28 5.79 -13.20 26.84
C ILE A 28 4.29 -13.49 26.79
N TYR A 29 3.51 -12.88 27.68
CA TYR A 29 2.05 -13.03 27.68
C TYR A 29 1.41 -12.51 26.40
N ILE A 30 1.85 -11.34 25.92
CA ILE A 30 1.38 -10.75 24.66
C ILE A 30 1.77 -11.65 23.49
N ASP A 31 3.03 -12.08 23.38
CA ASP A 31 3.47 -12.95 22.27
C ASP A 31 2.78 -14.32 22.28
N LYS A 32 2.52 -14.89 23.47
CA LYS A 32 1.80 -16.16 23.62
C LYS A 32 0.32 -16.05 23.28
N ASN A 33 -0.27 -14.86 23.36
CA ASN A 33 -1.70 -14.64 23.07
C ASN A 33 -1.95 -13.89 21.76
N ASP A 34 -0.89 -13.42 21.10
CA ASP A 34 -0.99 -12.72 19.82
C ASP A 34 -1.30 -13.72 18.69
N THR A 35 -2.56 -13.68 18.23
CA THR A 35 -3.06 -14.54 17.15
C THR A 35 -2.32 -14.34 15.83
N VAL A 36 -1.90 -13.11 15.53
CA VAL A 36 -1.12 -12.80 14.33
C VAL A 36 0.29 -13.37 14.50
N ALA A 37 0.90 -13.19 15.67
CA ALA A 37 2.21 -13.79 15.97
C ALA A 37 2.20 -15.32 15.84
N LYS A 38 1.15 -15.99 16.34
CA LYS A 38 0.98 -17.44 16.19
C LYS A 38 0.91 -17.86 14.73
N LYS A 39 0.07 -17.18 13.93
CA LYS A 39 -0.01 -17.47 12.49
C LYS A 39 1.31 -17.23 11.77
N LEU A 40 2.12 -16.24 12.17
CA LEU A 40 3.44 -16.00 11.56
C LEU A 40 4.44 -17.11 11.89
N LYS A 41 4.28 -17.78 13.04
CA LYS A 41 5.08 -18.95 13.40
C LYS A 41 4.67 -20.16 12.56
N GLU A 42 3.38 -20.33 12.31
CA GLU A 42 2.81 -21.49 11.58
C GLU A 42 2.92 -21.39 10.05
N LYS A 43 2.74 -20.19 9.49
CA LYS A 43 2.68 -19.95 8.04
C LYS A 43 3.82 -19.06 7.57
N ASP A 44 4.19 -19.19 6.31
CA ASP A 44 5.18 -18.31 5.67
C ASP A 44 4.64 -16.91 5.36
N TYR A 45 3.32 -16.79 5.25
CA TYR A 45 2.66 -15.53 5.03
C TYR A 45 1.39 -15.41 5.86
N ILE A 46 0.95 -14.16 6.06
CA ILE A 46 -0.37 -13.84 6.62
C ILE A 46 -1.08 -12.91 5.66
N SER A 47 -2.37 -13.17 5.48
CA SER A 47 -3.26 -12.34 4.67
C SER A 47 -4.21 -11.50 5.52
N PHE A 48 -4.42 -10.27 5.08
CA PHE A 48 -5.36 -9.32 5.68
C PHE A 48 -6.32 -8.81 4.61
N SER A 49 -7.55 -8.51 5.00
CA SER A 49 -8.46 -7.70 4.20
C SER A 49 -8.83 -6.44 4.95
N VAL A 50 -8.85 -5.30 4.27
CA VAL A 50 -9.26 -4.01 4.81
C VAL A 50 -10.36 -3.44 3.92
N LEU A 51 -11.51 -3.19 4.51
CA LEU A 51 -12.67 -2.58 3.87
C LEU A 51 -12.96 -1.23 4.54
N LEU A 52 -12.82 -0.16 3.77
CA LEU A 52 -13.20 1.20 4.18
C LEU A 52 -14.40 1.65 3.38
N TYR A 53 -15.46 2.08 4.06
CA TYR A 53 -16.67 2.52 3.41
C TYR A 53 -17.15 3.89 3.89
N GLY A 54 -17.75 4.64 2.97
CA GLY A 54 -18.39 5.91 3.24
C GLY A 54 -19.70 5.75 4.00
N THR A 55 -20.05 6.75 4.80
CA THR A 55 -21.39 6.90 5.40
C THR A 55 -22.18 7.94 4.61
N GLU A 56 -23.49 8.02 4.81
CA GLU A 56 -24.31 9.06 4.17
C GLU A 56 -23.85 10.48 4.50
N LYS A 57 -23.17 10.66 5.64
CA LYS A 57 -22.66 11.96 6.12
C LYS A 57 -21.26 12.28 5.59
N ILE A 58 -20.39 11.28 5.44
CA ILE A 58 -18.97 11.47 5.11
C ILE A 58 -18.57 10.48 4.01
N PHE A 59 -18.17 11.03 2.87
CA PHE A 59 -17.84 10.30 1.63
C PHE A 59 -18.95 9.37 1.14
N PRO A 60 -20.19 9.88 0.94
CA PRO A 60 -21.32 9.03 0.56
C PRO A 60 -20.99 8.22 -0.69
N GLY A 61 -21.08 6.90 -0.56
CA GLY A 61 -20.86 5.95 -1.64
C GLY A 61 -19.41 5.61 -1.96
N ARG A 62 -18.41 6.17 -1.26
CA ARG A 62 -17.01 5.75 -1.38
C ARG A 62 -16.80 4.35 -0.80
N LEU A 63 -15.95 3.56 -1.46
CA LEU A 63 -15.60 2.22 -1.06
C LEU A 63 -14.14 1.95 -1.45
N ASP A 64 -13.25 1.79 -0.46
CA ASP A 64 -11.86 1.42 -0.70
C ASP A 64 -11.62 0.04 -0.09
N VAL A 65 -11.01 -0.85 -0.87
CA VAL A 65 -10.78 -2.24 -0.47
C VAL A 65 -9.35 -2.61 -0.77
N TYR A 66 -8.68 -3.15 0.25
CA TYR A 66 -7.31 -3.62 0.16
C TYR A 66 -7.24 -5.07 0.63
N THR A 67 -6.52 -5.90 -0.11
CA THR A 67 -6.06 -7.20 0.39
C THR A 67 -4.56 -7.11 0.58
N ALA A 68 -4.06 -7.45 1.75
CA ALA A 68 -2.64 -7.39 2.06
C ALA A 68 -2.10 -8.78 2.37
N LEU A 69 -0.88 -9.07 1.93
CA LEU A 69 -0.16 -10.30 2.20
C LEU A 69 1.23 -9.93 2.68
N TYR A 70 1.53 -10.28 3.94
CA TYR A 70 2.88 -10.15 4.46
C TYR A 70 3.61 -11.49 4.32
N ASP A 71 4.65 -11.55 3.48
CA ASP A 71 5.53 -12.71 3.36
C ASP A 71 6.77 -12.53 4.25
N LYS A 72 6.90 -13.42 5.26
CA LYS A 72 7.97 -13.33 6.26
C LYS A 72 9.35 -13.69 5.68
N ARG A 73 9.38 -14.48 4.60
CA ARG A 73 10.63 -14.97 3.98
C ARG A 73 11.33 -13.85 3.22
N THR A 74 10.55 -13.02 2.54
CA THR A 74 11.08 -11.89 1.76
C THR A 74 10.99 -10.56 2.51
N ASN A 75 10.30 -10.52 3.66
CA ASN A 75 9.94 -9.29 4.39
C ASN A 75 9.24 -8.25 3.50
N ILE A 76 8.33 -8.72 2.63
CA ILE A 76 7.56 -7.87 1.73
C ILE A 76 6.11 -7.85 2.18
N LEU A 77 5.54 -6.65 2.28
CA LEU A 77 4.11 -6.44 2.46
C LEU A 77 3.51 -6.11 1.09
N LYS A 78 2.82 -7.08 0.48
CA LYS A 78 2.11 -6.90 -0.77
C LYS A 78 0.72 -6.38 -0.48
N VAL A 79 0.33 -5.23 -1.01
CA VAL A 79 -0.99 -4.62 -0.80
C VAL A 79 -1.68 -4.44 -2.14
N LEU A 80 -2.73 -5.22 -2.39
CA LEU A 80 -3.54 -5.17 -3.59
C LEU A 80 -4.77 -4.30 -3.35
N SER A 81 -4.86 -3.19 -4.09
CA SER A 81 -6.04 -2.34 -4.18
C SER A 81 -7.04 -2.91 -5.21
N VAL A 82 -8.28 -3.10 -4.78
CA VAL A 82 -9.37 -3.60 -5.62
C VAL A 82 -10.07 -2.43 -6.29
N ASN A 83 -10.20 -2.46 -7.61
CA ASN A 83 -10.99 -1.48 -8.33
C ASN A 83 -12.49 -1.74 -8.11
N THR A 84 -13.12 -1.00 -7.20
CA THR A 84 -14.54 -1.19 -6.85
C THR A 84 -15.52 -0.63 -7.89
N ASP A 85 -15.03 0.22 -8.80
CA ASP A 85 -15.82 0.76 -9.92
C ASP A 85 -15.89 -0.20 -11.10
N ALA A 86 -15.04 -1.23 -11.13
CA ALA A 86 -15.13 -2.28 -12.12
C ALA A 86 -16.45 -3.07 -11.97
N THR A 87 -17.03 -3.36 -13.12
CA THR A 87 -18.34 -3.99 -13.22
C THR A 87 -18.25 -5.50 -13.02
N VAL A 88 -19.15 -6.04 -12.19
CA VAL A 88 -19.32 -7.48 -12.01
C VAL A 88 -20.36 -7.98 -13.01
N LEU A 89 -19.94 -8.88 -13.90
CA LEU A 89 -20.83 -9.49 -14.89
C LEU A 89 -21.43 -10.78 -14.32
N LYS A 90 -22.73 -10.76 -14.02
CA LYS A 90 -23.50 -11.92 -13.55
C LYS A 90 -24.46 -12.38 -14.63
N LYS A 91 -24.56 -13.69 -14.88
CA LYS A 91 -25.36 -14.29 -15.98
C LYS A 91 -26.84 -13.92 -15.96
N LYS A 92 -27.42 -13.57 -14.81
CA LYS A 92 -28.87 -13.31 -14.63
C LYS A 92 -29.19 -11.99 -13.92
N GLU A 93 -28.20 -11.11 -13.73
CA GLU A 93 -28.40 -9.84 -13.04
C GLU A 93 -27.87 -8.68 -13.88
N LYS A 94 -28.47 -7.49 -13.70
CA LYS A 94 -27.97 -6.27 -14.33
C LYS A 94 -26.53 -6.03 -13.88
N SER A 95 -25.65 -5.82 -14.85
CA SER A 95 -24.24 -5.51 -14.64
C SER A 95 -24.10 -4.21 -13.84
N ARG A 96 -23.43 -4.29 -12.68
CA ARG A 96 -23.21 -3.19 -11.75
C ARG A 96 -21.81 -3.30 -11.15
N SER A 97 -21.24 -2.18 -10.70
CA SER A 97 -19.95 -2.18 -10.02
C SER A 97 -20.09 -2.74 -8.60
N LEU A 98 -18.97 -3.24 -8.04
CA LEU A 98 -18.92 -3.68 -6.65
C LEU A 98 -19.36 -2.57 -5.70
N LYS A 99 -18.92 -1.33 -5.98
CA LYS A 99 -19.29 -0.12 -5.23
C LYS A 99 -20.79 0.13 -5.23
N THR A 100 -21.43 0.09 -6.41
CA THR A 100 -22.89 0.28 -6.52
C THR A 100 -23.65 -0.81 -5.74
N ILE A 101 -23.25 -2.07 -5.91
CA ILE A 101 -23.90 -3.20 -5.21
C ILE A 101 -23.75 -3.04 -3.69
N PHE A 102 -22.56 -2.70 -3.20
CA PHE A 102 -22.33 -2.50 -1.77
C PHE A 102 -23.19 -1.35 -1.22
N ASN A 103 -23.20 -0.19 -1.89
CA ASN A 103 -23.92 1.01 -1.44
C ASN A 103 -25.44 0.82 -1.39
N GLU A 104 -26.02 0.05 -2.31
CA GLU A 104 -27.45 -0.26 -2.27
C GLU A 104 -27.81 -1.17 -1.08
N ASN A 105 -26.96 -2.17 -0.81
CA ASN A 105 -27.20 -3.11 0.28
C ASN A 105 -26.90 -2.51 1.66
N SER A 106 -25.90 -1.64 1.76
CA SER A 106 -25.47 -1.03 3.02
C SER A 106 -26.53 -0.11 3.62
N LYS A 107 -27.36 0.53 2.78
CA LYS A 107 -28.55 1.30 3.21
C LYS A 107 -29.57 0.47 3.98
N LYS A 108 -29.65 -0.83 3.69
CA LYS A 108 -30.58 -1.75 4.36
C LYS A 108 -29.94 -2.42 5.57
N ASN A 109 -28.74 -2.99 5.38
CA ASN A 109 -28.01 -3.70 6.43
C ASN A 109 -26.53 -3.76 6.07
N ILE A 110 -25.70 -3.02 6.82
CA ILE A 110 -24.26 -2.93 6.59
C ILE A 110 -23.54 -4.28 6.73
N ASN A 111 -23.90 -5.10 7.73
CA ASN A 111 -23.25 -6.39 7.96
C ASN A 111 -23.54 -7.37 6.82
N ALA A 112 -24.78 -7.38 6.33
CA ALA A 112 -25.15 -8.17 5.16
C ALA A 112 -24.44 -7.68 3.88
N ALA A 113 -24.29 -6.37 3.71
CA ALA A 113 -23.57 -5.78 2.58
C ALA A 113 -22.08 -6.16 2.59
N ILE A 114 -21.42 -6.10 3.75
CA ILE A 114 -20.03 -6.53 3.94
C ILE A 114 -19.87 -8.02 3.60
N LYS A 115 -20.74 -8.89 4.13
CA LYS A 115 -20.69 -10.33 3.84
C LYS A 115 -20.86 -10.61 2.35
N LYS A 116 -21.83 -9.98 1.70
CA LYS A 116 -22.07 -10.13 0.25
C LYS A 116 -20.88 -9.62 -0.57
N PHE A 117 -20.31 -8.48 -0.19
CA PHE A 117 -19.13 -7.93 -0.86
C PHE A 117 -17.96 -8.90 -0.83
N TYR A 118 -17.68 -9.53 0.32
CA TYR A 118 -16.61 -10.54 0.41
C TYR A 118 -16.87 -11.78 -0.44
N LEU A 119 -18.13 -12.20 -0.59
CA LEU A 119 -18.50 -13.30 -1.51
C LEU A 119 -18.25 -12.91 -2.97
N ASP A 120 -18.68 -11.71 -3.38
CA ASP A 120 -18.45 -11.20 -4.74
C ASP A 120 -16.95 -11.01 -5.01
N LEU A 121 -16.18 -10.52 -4.03
CA LEU A 121 -14.73 -10.37 -4.13
C LEU A 121 -14.01 -11.72 -4.25
N HIS A 122 -14.44 -12.72 -3.49
CA HIS A 122 -13.89 -14.07 -3.55
C HIS A 122 -14.12 -14.71 -4.93
N GLU A 123 -15.28 -14.46 -5.56
CA GLU A 123 -15.56 -14.91 -6.93
C GLU A 123 -14.61 -14.28 -7.96
N ILE A 124 -14.16 -13.04 -7.72
CA ILE A 124 -13.26 -12.30 -8.62
C ILE A 124 -11.81 -12.74 -8.47
N ILE A 125 -11.32 -12.81 -7.22
CA ILE A 125 -9.90 -13.04 -6.93
C ILE A 125 -9.55 -14.53 -6.98
N GLY A 126 -10.49 -15.44 -6.68
CA GLY A 126 -10.20 -16.87 -6.68
C GLY A 126 -9.21 -17.27 -5.58
N VAL A 127 -9.75 -17.76 -4.46
CA VAL A 127 -9.05 -18.52 -3.41
C VAL A 127 -7.73 -17.91 -2.91
N ALA A 128 -7.86 -17.02 -1.92
CA ALA A 128 -7.02 -17.12 -0.74
C ALA A 128 -7.87 -16.88 0.49
N THR A 129 -7.81 -17.80 1.45
CA THR A 129 -8.45 -17.61 2.75
C THR A 129 -7.81 -16.41 3.43
N VAL A 130 -8.57 -15.33 3.59
CA VAL A 130 -8.15 -14.16 4.37
C VAL A 130 -8.00 -14.57 5.83
N ASP A 131 -6.81 -14.42 6.40
CA ASP A 131 -6.54 -14.79 7.79
C ASP A 131 -7.21 -13.82 8.76
N PHE A 132 -7.17 -12.53 8.43
CA PHE A 132 -7.71 -11.46 9.26
C PHE A 132 -8.43 -10.40 8.42
N TYR A 133 -9.50 -9.81 8.94
CA TYR A 133 -10.20 -8.72 8.26
C TYR A 133 -10.36 -7.51 9.17
N ILE A 134 -10.44 -6.32 8.58
CA ILE A 134 -10.71 -5.05 9.27
C ILE A 134 -11.75 -4.30 8.43
N ASN A 135 -12.96 -4.16 8.93
CA ASN A 135 -14.02 -3.37 8.30
C ASN A 135 -14.31 -2.16 9.17
N THR A 136 -14.36 -0.97 8.56
CA THR A 136 -14.74 0.26 9.28
C THR A 136 -15.14 1.35 8.30
N SER A 137 -15.87 2.36 8.78
CA SER A 137 -16.17 3.52 7.96
C SER A 137 -15.01 4.52 7.96
N PHE A 138 -14.90 5.37 6.93
CA PHE A 138 -13.90 6.44 6.91
C PHE A 138 -14.00 7.38 8.11
N GLU A 139 -15.22 7.65 8.60
CA GLU A 139 -15.47 8.48 9.76
C GLU A 139 -14.91 7.84 11.04
N MET A 140 -15.27 6.59 11.29
CA MET A 140 -14.83 5.86 12.47
C MET A 140 -13.32 5.66 12.46
N PHE A 141 -12.76 5.42 11.28
CA PHE A 141 -11.32 5.36 11.08
C PHE A 141 -10.62 6.69 11.39
N ASP A 142 -11.12 7.84 10.87
CA ASP A 142 -10.54 9.16 11.15
C ASP A 142 -10.56 9.49 12.65
N ILE A 143 -11.64 9.14 13.36
CA ILE A 143 -11.72 9.29 14.81
C ILE A 143 -10.69 8.38 15.50
N ALA A 144 -10.56 7.13 15.07
CA ALA A 144 -9.63 6.17 15.66
C ALA A 144 -8.16 6.62 15.55
N VAL A 145 -7.77 7.25 14.44
CA VAL A 145 -6.41 7.80 14.26
C VAL A 145 -6.24 9.21 14.87
N GLY A 146 -7.31 9.75 15.46
CA GLY A 146 -7.29 11.01 16.22
C GLY A 146 -7.37 12.26 15.37
N ARG A 147 -8.13 12.23 14.25
CA ARG A 147 -8.42 13.37 13.37
C ARG A 147 -7.15 14.07 12.86
N ASN A 148 -6.19 13.28 12.40
CA ASN A 148 -4.91 13.81 11.94
C ASN A 148 -5.11 14.61 10.64
N LYS A 149 -4.75 15.89 10.63
CA LYS A 149 -4.92 16.78 9.46
C LYS A 149 -4.28 16.24 8.18
N LYS A 150 -3.08 15.63 8.28
CA LYS A 150 -2.38 15.03 7.13
C LYS A 150 -3.17 13.85 6.56
N PHE A 151 -3.69 13.00 7.44
CA PHE A 151 -4.50 11.85 7.06
C PHE A 151 -5.84 12.26 6.45
N LYS A 152 -6.51 13.24 7.08
CA LYS A 152 -7.74 13.83 6.57
C LYS A 152 -7.53 14.44 5.16
N PHE A 153 -6.39 15.09 4.91
CA PHE A 153 -6.06 15.61 3.58
C PHE A 153 -5.91 14.51 2.51
N ILE A 154 -5.24 13.40 2.85
CA ILE A 154 -5.08 12.25 1.95
C ILE A 154 -6.43 11.57 1.67
N LEU A 155 -7.26 11.39 2.70
CA LEU A 155 -8.59 10.81 2.55
C LEU A 155 -9.55 11.71 1.78
N LEU A 156 -9.50 13.04 1.95
CA LEU A 156 -10.45 13.98 1.33
C LEU A 156 -10.25 14.21 -0.17
N LYS A 157 -9.17 13.71 -0.77
CA LYS A 157 -9.03 13.72 -2.22
C LYS A 157 -9.94 12.65 -2.81
N ASP A 158 -11.07 13.07 -3.40
CA ASP A 158 -12.07 12.17 -3.99
C ASP A 158 -12.36 12.45 -5.47
N ASN A 159 -11.72 13.47 -6.04
CA ASN A 159 -11.87 13.86 -7.45
C ASN A 159 -10.52 13.81 -8.15
N PHE A 160 -10.16 12.62 -8.66
CA PHE A 160 -8.93 12.44 -9.40
C PHE A 160 -9.18 12.61 -10.90
N GLU A 161 -8.29 13.34 -11.58
CA GLU A 161 -8.37 13.54 -13.03
C GLU A 161 -8.20 12.23 -13.81
N ASN A 162 -7.49 11.26 -13.22
CA ASN A 162 -7.27 9.93 -13.80
C ASN A 162 -7.02 8.89 -12.71
N ARG A 163 -7.00 7.62 -13.12
CA ARG A 163 -6.80 6.47 -12.24
C ARG A 163 -5.40 6.42 -11.61
N ASP A 164 -4.37 6.87 -12.31
CA ASP A 164 -2.99 6.84 -11.79
C ASP A 164 -2.85 7.76 -10.56
N LEU A 165 -3.48 8.93 -10.57
CA LEU A 165 -3.51 9.84 -9.42
C LEU A 165 -4.31 9.27 -8.25
N GLU A 166 -5.41 8.57 -8.53
CA GLU A 166 -6.19 7.88 -7.49
C GLU A 166 -5.34 6.80 -6.81
N SER A 167 -4.64 5.98 -7.61
CA SER A 167 -3.81 4.90 -7.08
C SER A 167 -2.56 5.40 -6.36
N LEU A 168 -1.96 6.52 -6.79
CA LEU A 168 -0.96 7.23 -6.00
C LEU A 168 -1.50 7.65 -4.63
N ASN A 169 -2.72 8.19 -4.57
CA ASN A 169 -3.33 8.58 -3.30
C ASN A 169 -3.63 7.37 -2.39
N GLN A 170 -4.05 6.26 -2.98
CA GLN A 170 -4.24 4.99 -2.24
C GLN A 170 -2.92 4.46 -1.70
N LEU A 171 -1.84 4.47 -2.48
CA LEU A 171 -0.50 4.13 -2.01
C LEU A 171 -0.06 5.03 -0.85
N GLU A 172 -0.24 6.35 -0.97
CA GLU A 172 0.09 7.29 0.13
C GLU A 172 -0.72 7.02 1.41
N THR A 173 -1.97 6.60 1.25
CA THR A 173 -2.82 6.18 2.37
C THR A 173 -2.23 4.96 3.07
N VAL A 174 -1.80 3.95 2.31
CA VAL A 174 -1.17 2.74 2.84
C VAL A 174 0.19 3.04 3.49
N GLU A 175 1.03 3.86 2.85
CA GLU A 175 2.32 4.29 3.40
C GLU A 175 2.13 5.04 4.73
N TYR A 176 1.11 5.89 4.82
CA TYR A 176 0.77 6.57 6.07
C TYR A 176 0.46 5.56 7.18
N PHE A 177 -0.25 4.47 6.89
CA PHE A 177 -0.54 3.42 7.87
C PHE A 177 0.71 2.69 8.34
N MET A 178 1.64 2.44 7.44
CA MET A 178 2.94 1.83 7.81
C MET A 178 3.78 2.75 8.69
N GLN A 179 3.54 4.06 8.62
CA GLN A 179 4.27 5.08 9.37
C GLN A 179 3.55 5.56 10.64
N LEU A 180 2.48 4.89 11.08
CA LEU A 180 1.75 5.29 12.28
C LEU A 180 2.67 5.41 13.49
N THR A 181 2.50 6.50 14.22
CA THR A 181 3.25 6.76 15.46
C THR A 181 2.68 5.93 16.60
N SER A 182 3.51 5.59 17.60
CA SER A 182 3.04 4.84 18.77
C SER A 182 1.87 5.53 19.49
N PRO A 183 1.85 6.87 19.64
CA PRO A 183 0.65 7.58 20.13
C PRO A 183 -0.60 7.36 19.28
N THR A 184 -0.48 7.32 17.95
CA THR A 184 -1.62 7.03 17.07
C THR A 184 -2.11 5.59 17.26
N ILE A 185 -1.20 4.62 17.38
CA ILE A 185 -1.55 3.21 17.65
C ILE A 185 -2.30 3.08 18.99
N ILE A 186 -1.89 3.82 20.02
CA ILE A 186 -2.60 3.85 21.31
C ILE A 186 -4.01 4.46 21.18
N LYS A 187 -4.20 5.47 20.33
CA LYS A 187 -5.55 6.01 20.05
C LYS A 187 -6.42 4.98 19.35
N ILE A 188 -5.87 4.25 18.38
CA ILE A 188 -6.58 3.14 17.72
C ILE A 188 -6.98 2.07 18.74
N TYR A 189 -6.08 1.72 19.67
CA TYR A 189 -6.39 0.79 20.77
C TYR A 189 -7.55 1.28 21.64
N LYS A 190 -7.59 2.57 21.99
CA LYS A 190 -8.71 3.13 22.77
C LYS A 190 -10.03 3.06 22.01
N ASN A 191 -9.98 3.26 20.70
CA ASN A 191 -11.13 3.27 19.80
C ASN A 191 -11.36 1.92 19.10
N TYR A 192 -10.92 0.81 19.70
CA TYR A 192 -10.98 -0.51 19.06
C TYR A 192 -12.40 -0.94 18.63
N GLY A 193 -13.43 -0.50 19.37
CA GLY A 193 -14.82 -0.81 19.05
C GLY A 193 -15.32 -0.23 17.73
N PHE A 194 -14.52 0.60 17.05
CA PHE A 194 -14.83 1.16 15.73
C PHE A 194 -14.49 0.23 14.56
N PHE A 195 -13.84 -0.91 14.85
CA PHE A 195 -13.42 -1.87 13.84
C PHE A 195 -14.22 -3.16 14.01
N ASP A 196 -14.91 -3.57 12.96
CA ASP A 196 -15.39 -4.95 12.84
C ASP A 196 -14.22 -5.80 12.32
N THR A 197 -13.74 -6.71 13.17
CA THR A 197 -12.53 -7.50 12.91
C THR A 197 -12.52 -8.79 13.71
N ASN A 198 -11.91 -9.84 13.16
CA ASN A 198 -11.61 -11.08 13.88
C ASN A 198 -10.27 -11.03 14.63
N ILE A 199 -9.53 -9.91 14.56
CA ILE A 199 -8.31 -9.73 15.33
C ILE A 199 -8.74 -9.47 16.80
N PRO A 200 -8.02 -9.98 17.81
CA PRO A 200 -8.20 -9.54 19.19
C PRO A 200 -7.55 -8.19 19.45
N LYS A 201 -8.15 -7.38 20.33
CA LYS A 201 -7.69 -6.01 20.65
C LYS A 201 -6.19 -5.88 20.95
N LEU A 202 -5.64 -6.80 21.75
CA LEU A 202 -4.21 -6.83 22.09
C LEU A 202 -3.34 -7.27 20.90
N SER A 203 -3.80 -8.24 20.11
CA SER A 203 -3.13 -8.69 18.88
C SER A 203 -3.05 -7.55 17.85
N PHE A 204 -4.09 -6.73 17.74
CA PHE A 204 -4.10 -5.60 16.80
C PHE A 204 -2.93 -4.63 17.06
N VAL A 205 -2.73 -4.23 18.31
CA VAL A 205 -1.66 -3.28 18.69
C VAL A 205 -0.28 -3.90 18.57
N SER A 206 -0.11 -5.12 19.10
CA SER A 206 1.18 -5.83 19.04
C SER A 206 1.59 -6.11 17.60
N SER A 207 0.64 -6.46 16.73
CA SER A 207 0.87 -6.62 15.28
C SER A 207 1.28 -5.32 14.60
N ALA A 208 0.59 -4.21 14.90
CA ALA A 208 0.94 -2.91 14.33
C ALA A 208 2.37 -2.47 14.74
N LEU A 209 2.73 -2.67 16.01
CA LEU A 209 4.08 -2.38 16.51
C LEU A 209 5.13 -3.33 15.89
N ARG A 210 4.80 -4.61 15.72
CA ARG A 210 5.67 -5.62 15.12
C ARG A 210 5.92 -5.33 13.63
N LEU A 211 4.88 -5.05 12.85
CA LEU A 211 5.04 -4.67 11.44
C LEU A 211 5.90 -3.42 11.31
N LYS A 212 5.71 -2.43 12.19
CA LYS A 212 6.57 -1.24 12.25
C LYS A 212 8.03 -1.57 12.57
N SER A 213 8.30 -2.50 13.48
CA SER A 213 9.67 -2.91 13.81
C SER A 213 10.34 -3.70 12.68
N LEU A 214 9.56 -4.52 11.95
CA LEU A 214 10.04 -5.33 10.83
C LEU A 214 10.41 -4.49 9.60
N LYS A 215 9.84 -3.29 9.47
CA LYS A 215 10.06 -2.36 8.34
C LYS A 215 9.96 -3.08 6.99
N PRO A 216 8.83 -3.75 6.69
CA PRO A 216 8.71 -4.50 5.45
C PRO A 216 8.76 -3.58 4.24
N VAL A 217 9.28 -4.09 3.12
CA VAL A 217 9.21 -3.39 1.84
C VAL A 217 7.76 -3.43 1.34
N LEU A 218 7.16 -2.27 1.08
CA LEU A 218 5.80 -2.17 0.58
C LEU A 218 5.76 -2.38 -0.93
N MET A 219 5.09 -3.44 -1.38
CA MET A 219 4.74 -3.65 -2.77
C MET A 219 3.25 -3.35 -2.94
N PHE A 220 2.92 -2.16 -3.45
CA PHE A 220 1.54 -1.79 -3.72
C PHE A 220 1.15 -2.20 -5.14
N CYS A 221 0.02 -2.88 -5.26
CA CYS A 221 -0.48 -3.46 -6.49
C CYS A 221 -1.88 -2.95 -6.81
N GLU A 222 -2.16 -2.69 -8.07
CA GLU A 222 -3.49 -2.45 -8.59
C GLU A 222 -4.07 -3.74 -9.15
N MET A 223 -5.34 -4.03 -8.84
CA MET A 223 -5.99 -5.18 -9.45
C MET A 223 -6.19 -4.93 -10.96
N PRO A 224 -5.76 -5.88 -11.82
CA PRO A 224 -5.89 -5.72 -13.26
C PRO A 224 -7.34 -5.49 -13.71
N VAL A 225 -7.52 -4.49 -14.57
CA VAL A 225 -8.79 -4.15 -15.19
C VAL A 225 -8.62 -3.96 -16.68
N LYS A 226 -9.72 -4.13 -17.42
CA LYS A 226 -9.83 -3.79 -18.83
C LYS A 226 -10.85 -2.68 -19.00
N TYR A 227 -10.50 -1.71 -19.84
CA TYR A 227 -11.37 -0.61 -20.22
C TYR A 227 -12.12 -1.01 -21.50
N THR A 228 -13.44 -1.01 -21.42
CA THR A 228 -14.31 -1.14 -22.60
C THR A 228 -14.86 0.24 -22.97
N LYS A 229 -15.56 0.35 -24.12
CA LYS A 229 -16.15 1.62 -24.55
C LYS A 229 -17.11 2.24 -23.53
N THR A 230 -17.75 1.43 -22.69
CA THR A 230 -18.86 1.87 -21.82
C THR A 230 -18.63 1.63 -20.34
N ARG A 231 -17.62 0.85 -19.96
CA ARG A 231 -17.37 0.48 -18.56
C ARG A 231 -15.96 -0.06 -18.33
N VAL A 232 -15.57 -0.09 -17.07
CA VAL A 232 -14.39 -0.82 -16.59
C VAL A 232 -14.83 -2.20 -16.10
N GLU A 233 -14.05 -3.23 -16.43
CA GLU A 233 -14.29 -4.61 -15.99
C GLU A 233 -13.02 -5.21 -15.39
N HIS A 234 -13.17 -6.19 -14.52
CA HIS A 234 -12.06 -7.02 -14.06
C HIS A 234 -11.52 -7.87 -15.22
N ASP A 235 -10.21 -7.79 -15.47
CA ASP A 235 -9.57 -8.62 -16.49
C ASP A 235 -9.19 -9.97 -15.89
N LYS A 236 -10.12 -10.92 -15.91
CA LYS A 236 -9.98 -12.23 -15.25
C LYS A 236 -8.67 -12.95 -15.59
N GLN A 237 -8.26 -12.92 -16.86
CA GLN A 237 -7.02 -13.57 -17.30
C GLN A 237 -5.79 -12.87 -16.69
N SER A 238 -5.72 -11.55 -16.80
CA SER A 238 -4.62 -10.78 -16.21
C SER A 238 -4.59 -10.87 -14.68
N ILE A 239 -5.76 -10.97 -14.03
CA ILE A 239 -5.89 -11.19 -12.59
C ILE A 239 -5.29 -12.54 -12.20
N GLU A 240 -5.68 -13.62 -12.87
CA GLU A 240 -5.16 -14.96 -12.58
C GLU A 240 -3.64 -15.02 -12.74
N GLU A 241 -3.12 -14.49 -13.86
CA GLU A 241 -1.68 -14.42 -14.10
C GLU A 241 -0.96 -13.57 -13.05
N PHE A 242 -1.50 -12.40 -12.70
CA PHE A 242 -0.96 -11.52 -11.66
C PHE A 242 -0.92 -12.21 -10.30
N LEU A 243 -2.02 -12.84 -9.89
CA LEU A 243 -2.13 -13.50 -8.60
C LEU A 243 -1.11 -14.63 -8.48
N ASN A 244 -0.99 -15.46 -9.52
CA ASN A 244 -0.09 -16.61 -9.55
C ASN A 244 1.39 -16.19 -9.66
N LYS A 245 1.72 -15.23 -10.53
CA LYS A 245 3.12 -14.88 -10.84
C LYS A 245 3.71 -13.81 -9.91
N ILE A 246 2.87 -13.00 -9.26
CA ILE A 246 3.32 -11.81 -8.52
C ILE A 246 2.78 -11.80 -7.11
N TYR A 247 1.46 -11.81 -6.93
CA TYR A 247 0.86 -11.57 -5.62
C TYR A 247 1.11 -12.74 -4.64
N TYR A 248 0.85 -13.98 -5.04
CA TYR A 248 1.09 -15.18 -4.22
C TYR A 248 2.46 -15.84 -4.49
N ALA A 249 3.21 -15.39 -5.50
CA ALA A 249 4.51 -15.95 -5.83
C ALA A 249 5.55 -15.78 -4.71
N SER A 250 6.36 -16.82 -4.53
CA SER A 250 7.58 -16.80 -3.72
C SER A 250 8.71 -17.55 -4.46
N PRO A 251 9.87 -16.92 -4.72
CA PRO A 251 10.24 -15.52 -4.41
C PRO A 251 9.57 -14.50 -5.34
N VAL A 252 9.69 -13.21 -5.01
CA VAL A 252 9.34 -12.13 -5.95
C VAL A 252 10.21 -12.27 -7.20
N PRO A 253 9.64 -12.26 -8.41
CA PRO A 253 10.41 -12.43 -9.64
C PRO A 253 11.56 -11.41 -9.71
N TYR A 254 12.78 -11.92 -9.91
CA TYR A 254 13.93 -11.10 -10.28
C TYR A 254 14.29 -11.44 -11.73
N ILE A 255 13.81 -10.65 -12.67
CA ILE A 255 14.28 -10.72 -14.06
C ILE A 255 15.63 -9.98 -14.12
N ASN A 256 16.59 -10.55 -14.85
CA ASN A 256 17.88 -9.91 -15.08
C ASN A 256 17.67 -8.50 -15.66
N ALA A 257 18.37 -7.51 -15.09
CA ALA A 257 18.21 -6.09 -15.41
C ALA A 257 18.46 -5.71 -16.89
N LYS A 258 18.99 -6.61 -17.71
CA LYS A 258 19.33 -6.36 -19.12
C LYS A 258 18.15 -6.45 -20.08
N ASP A 259 17.02 -6.98 -19.65
CA ASP A 259 15.87 -7.27 -20.52
C ASP A 259 14.62 -6.45 -20.16
N VAL A 260 14.76 -5.39 -19.37
CA VAL A 260 13.62 -4.56 -18.91
C VAL A 260 13.48 -3.32 -19.77
N LEU A 261 12.37 -3.24 -20.48
CA LEU A 261 12.01 -2.16 -21.39
C LEU A 261 11.26 -1.04 -20.68
N ILE A 262 11.80 0.17 -20.72
CA ILE A 262 11.28 1.34 -19.98
C ILE A 262 10.69 2.38 -20.93
N ASP A 263 9.46 2.83 -20.67
CA ASP A 263 8.83 4.01 -21.28
C ASP A 263 8.80 5.17 -20.27
N ILE A 264 9.13 6.39 -20.70
CA ILE A 264 9.24 7.56 -19.81
C ILE A 264 8.37 8.72 -20.31
N LYS A 265 7.47 9.19 -19.48
CA LYS A 265 6.58 10.31 -19.76
C LYS A 265 6.82 11.46 -18.81
N ASN A 266 6.94 12.66 -19.35
CA ASN A 266 7.09 13.88 -18.57
C ASN A 266 5.72 14.39 -18.10
N ALA A 267 5.38 14.14 -16.84
CA ALA A 267 4.19 14.69 -16.18
C ALA A 267 4.52 15.93 -15.31
N SER A 268 5.75 16.45 -15.36
CA SER A 268 6.19 17.51 -14.46
C SER A 268 5.88 18.92 -14.99
N ARG A 269 5.59 19.03 -16.29
CA ARG A 269 5.56 20.28 -17.09
C ARG A 269 6.89 21.05 -17.16
N LYS A 270 7.97 20.55 -16.53
CA LYS A 270 9.31 21.12 -16.69
C LYS A 270 9.89 20.67 -18.04
N PRO A 271 10.60 21.54 -18.79
CA PRO A 271 11.19 21.17 -20.08
C PRO A 271 12.18 20.00 -19.97
N ARG A 272 12.18 19.10 -20.97
CA ARG A 272 13.18 18.03 -21.16
C ARG A 272 13.35 17.03 -20.01
N MET A 273 12.44 16.97 -19.05
CA MET A 273 12.59 16.09 -17.89
C MET A 273 12.63 14.59 -18.22
N ALA A 274 11.76 14.14 -19.13
CA ALA A 274 11.76 12.73 -19.54
C ALA A 274 13.02 12.36 -20.33
N GLU A 275 13.52 13.27 -21.18
CA GLU A 275 14.78 13.11 -21.89
C GLU A 275 15.95 12.97 -20.90
N LYS A 276 16.08 13.89 -19.94
CA LYS A 276 17.14 13.84 -18.91
C LYS A 276 17.04 12.55 -18.06
N ALA A 277 15.84 12.14 -17.68
CA ALA A 277 15.63 10.87 -16.98
C ALA A 277 16.05 9.66 -17.83
N ALA A 278 15.73 9.67 -19.14
CA ALA A 278 16.15 8.64 -20.08
C ALA A 278 17.68 8.51 -20.14
N TRP A 279 18.39 9.63 -20.28
CA TRP A 279 19.86 9.65 -20.29
C TRP A 279 20.45 9.11 -18.99
N LEU A 280 19.89 9.51 -17.84
CA LEU A 280 20.34 9.04 -16.54
C LEU A 280 20.15 7.52 -16.37
N LEU A 281 19.00 6.98 -16.80
CA LEU A 281 18.74 5.53 -16.72
C LEU A 281 19.62 4.74 -17.70
N ARG A 282 19.85 5.24 -18.92
CA ARG A 282 20.78 4.63 -19.89
C ARG A 282 22.22 4.60 -19.37
N LYS A 283 22.68 5.66 -18.71
CA LYS A 283 24.00 5.68 -18.04
C LYS A 283 24.13 4.59 -16.97
N ASN A 284 23.01 4.14 -16.40
CA ASN A 284 22.93 3.05 -15.44
C ASN A 284 22.64 1.67 -16.09
N LYS A 285 22.87 1.55 -17.41
CA LYS A 285 22.71 0.31 -18.21
C LYS A 285 21.27 -0.23 -18.22
N LEU A 286 20.30 0.67 -18.24
CA LEU A 286 18.87 0.33 -18.41
C LEU A 286 18.41 0.68 -19.81
N ASP A 287 17.56 -0.18 -20.39
CA ASP A 287 17.03 0.02 -21.72
C ASP A 287 15.79 0.92 -21.68
N VAL A 288 15.88 2.06 -22.35
CA VAL A 288 14.80 3.04 -22.44
C VAL A 288 14.32 3.04 -23.89
N LEU A 289 13.10 2.58 -24.09
CA LEU A 289 12.46 2.48 -25.40
C LEU A 289 12.16 3.86 -25.98
N GLU A 290 11.41 4.67 -25.22
CA GLU A 290 10.88 5.95 -25.67
C GLU A 290 10.79 6.92 -24.51
N TRP A 291 10.82 8.22 -24.83
CA TRP A 291 10.44 9.26 -23.90
C TRP A 291 9.54 10.31 -24.57
N SER A 292 8.51 10.77 -23.86
CA SER A 292 7.52 11.72 -24.38
C SER A 292 6.99 12.66 -23.29
N ASN A 293 6.11 13.61 -23.66
CA ASN A 293 5.41 14.45 -22.70
C ASN A 293 4.00 13.91 -22.42
N LEU A 294 3.58 13.97 -21.15
CA LEU A 294 2.22 13.67 -20.75
C LEU A 294 1.40 14.96 -20.68
N TYR A 295 0.15 14.91 -21.14
CA TYR A 295 -0.77 16.05 -21.04
C TYR A 295 -1.11 16.38 -19.58
N THR A 296 -1.38 15.35 -18.78
CA THR A 296 -1.70 15.49 -17.36
C THR A 296 -0.45 15.75 -16.53
N ALA A 297 -0.54 16.65 -15.55
CA ALA A 297 0.57 16.98 -14.67
C ALA A 297 0.48 16.27 -13.33
N TYR A 298 1.58 15.66 -12.88
CA TYR A 298 1.65 14.93 -11.62
C TYR A 298 2.58 15.67 -10.66
N ASP A 299 2.15 15.80 -9.40
CA ASP A 299 2.99 16.39 -8.36
C ASP A 299 4.14 15.45 -7.96
N LYS A 300 3.91 14.13 -8.04
CA LYS A 300 4.88 13.09 -7.67
C LYS A 300 5.21 12.19 -8.84
N THR A 301 6.44 11.70 -8.86
CA THR A 301 6.90 10.73 -9.85
C THR A 301 6.27 9.37 -9.56
N LEU A 302 5.68 8.74 -10.57
CA LEU A 302 5.07 7.42 -10.51
C LEU A 302 5.84 6.45 -11.40
N ILE A 303 6.15 5.27 -10.88
CA ILE A 303 6.76 4.17 -11.62
C ILE A 303 5.77 3.02 -11.61
N LYS A 304 5.21 2.70 -12.78
CA LYS A 304 4.28 1.58 -12.98
C LYS A 304 5.03 0.36 -13.48
N ASP A 305 5.00 -0.72 -12.72
CA ASP A 305 5.53 -2.02 -13.10
C ASP A 305 4.42 -2.88 -13.71
N TYR A 306 4.50 -3.13 -15.02
CA TYR A 306 3.46 -3.83 -15.78
C TYR A 306 3.67 -5.34 -15.82
N LYS A 307 4.87 -5.85 -15.47
CA LYS A 307 5.20 -7.29 -15.59
C LYS A 307 5.58 -7.97 -14.27
N GLY A 308 5.65 -7.22 -13.17
CA GLY A 308 6.02 -7.76 -11.86
C GLY A 308 7.52 -7.71 -11.57
N ASN A 309 8.25 -6.82 -12.23
CA ASN A 309 9.67 -6.53 -12.02
C ASN A 309 9.90 -5.55 -10.86
N PHE A 310 9.25 -5.79 -9.72
CA PHE A 310 9.17 -4.83 -8.61
C PHE A 310 10.54 -4.38 -8.08
N MET A 311 11.50 -5.31 -7.95
CA MET A 311 12.86 -4.97 -7.51
C MET A 311 13.59 -4.05 -8.48
N GLN A 312 13.36 -4.23 -9.79
CA GLN A 312 13.92 -3.35 -10.81
C GLN A 312 13.24 -1.98 -10.80
N ALA A 313 11.93 -1.93 -10.57
CA ALA A 313 11.20 -0.67 -10.39
C ALA A 313 11.69 0.12 -9.16
N LEU A 314 11.98 -0.56 -8.04
CA LEU A 314 12.61 0.07 -6.87
C LEU A 314 14.01 0.62 -7.20
N ARG A 315 14.84 -0.15 -7.90
CA ARG A 315 16.17 0.31 -8.34
C ARG A 315 16.08 1.55 -9.24
N ILE A 316 15.08 1.61 -10.12
CA ILE A 316 14.82 2.81 -10.94
C ILE A 316 14.50 4.00 -10.04
N ALA A 317 13.63 3.82 -9.04
CA ALA A 317 13.30 4.88 -8.08
C ALA A 317 14.53 5.39 -7.33
N GLU A 318 15.44 4.49 -6.94
CA GLU A 318 16.72 4.84 -6.31
C GLU A 318 17.64 5.65 -7.23
N ILE A 319 17.77 5.25 -8.51
CA ILE A 319 18.57 5.96 -9.51
C ILE A 319 18.03 7.38 -9.74
N LEU A 320 16.71 7.51 -9.89
CA LEU A 320 16.05 8.81 -10.07
C LEU A 320 16.00 9.63 -8.77
N LYS A 321 16.30 9.02 -7.62
CA LYS A 321 16.14 9.57 -6.27
C LYS A 321 14.72 10.04 -5.96
N THR A 322 13.75 9.51 -6.70
CA THR A 322 12.32 9.78 -6.55
C THR A 322 11.53 8.67 -7.26
N GLY A 323 10.24 8.60 -6.99
CA GLY A 323 9.34 7.65 -7.63
C GLY A 323 8.58 6.81 -6.61
N LYS A 324 7.27 6.80 -6.75
CA LYS A 324 6.36 5.88 -6.09
C LYS A 324 6.14 4.69 -7.00
N VAL A 325 6.45 3.49 -6.53
CA VAL A 325 6.32 2.27 -7.33
C VAL A 325 4.93 1.65 -7.11
N ILE A 326 4.21 1.39 -8.21
CA ILE A 326 2.95 0.67 -8.22
C ILE A 326 3.05 -0.48 -9.22
N VAL A 327 2.69 -1.69 -8.79
CA VAL A 327 2.58 -2.85 -9.69
C VAL A 327 1.19 -2.84 -10.31
N SER A 328 1.11 -2.54 -11.61
CA SER A 328 -0.14 -2.45 -12.37
C SER A 328 -0.13 -3.48 -13.49
N TYR A 329 -0.18 -4.75 -13.11
CA TYR A 329 0.09 -5.85 -14.04
C TYR A 329 -0.77 -5.79 -15.30
N ASN A 330 -0.11 -5.80 -16.45
CA ASN A 330 -0.74 -5.81 -17.76
C ASN A 330 0.18 -6.50 -18.78
N ASN A 331 -0.13 -7.75 -19.10
CA ASN A 331 0.67 -8.54 -20.02
C ASN A 331 0.60 -8.04 -21.48
N ARG A 332 -0.35 -7.15 -21.82
CA ARG A 332 -0.55 -6.62 -23.18
C ARG A 332 0.27 -5.37 -23.50
N ILE A 333 0.74 -4.65 -22.49
CA ILE A 333 1.61 -3.48 -22.69
C ILE A 333 2.99 -3.97 -23.13
N TYR A 334 3.58 -3.31 -24.13
CA TYR A 334 4.90 -3.69 -24.65
C TYR A 334 6.03 -3.39 -23.68
N SER A 335 6.00 -2.21 -23.03
CA SER A 335 6.98 -1.86 -22.01
C SER A 335 6.76 -2.66 -20.72
N ASP A 336 7.85 -2.94 -20.02
CA ASP A 336 7.81 -3.61 -18.73
C ASP A 336 7.54 -2.62 -17.60
N ILE A 337 8.10 -1.41 -17.73
CA ILE A 337 7.98 -0.35 -16.73
C ILE A 337 7.64 0.98 -17.43
N GLY A 338 6.60 1.66 -16.93
CA GLY A 338 6.25 3.02 -17.31
C GLY A 338 6.64 4.01 -16.21
N ILE A 339 7.32 5.10 -16.55
CA ILE A 339 7.73 6.13 -15.60
C ILE A 339 7.02 7.44 -15.96
N PHE A 340 6.27 8.00 -15.02
CA PHE A 340 5.63 9.30 -15.14
C PHE A 340 6.35 10.29 -14.22
N ILE A 341 7.23 11.11 -14.80
CA ILE A 341 8.07 12.06 -14.05
C ILE A 341 7.22 13.20 -13.52
N GLY A 342 7.13 13.34 -12.20
CA GLY A 342 6.36 14.38 -11.52
C GLY A 342 7.19 15.63 -11.19
N LYS A 343 6.53 16.63 -10.61
CA LYS A 343 7.16 17.91 -10.21
C LYS A 343 8.25 17.75 -9.14
N ASP A 344 8.13 16.73 -8.31
CA ASP A 344 9.08 16.33 -7.27
C ASP A 344 10.46 15.88 -7.80
N CYS A 345 10.55 15.58 -9.09
CA CYS A 345 11.81 15.17 -9.69
C CYS A 345 12.76 16.37 -9.85
N ALA A 346 13.91 16.28 -9.16
CA ALA A 346 14.95 17.32 -9.10
C ALA A 346 16.19 16.96 -9.96
N ILE A 347 16.03 16.12 -10.98
CA ILE A 347 17.11 15.84 -11.94
C ILE A 347 17.58 17.14 -12.60
N TYR A 348 16.64 18.06 -12.85
CA TYR A 348 16.90 19.41 -13.39
C TYR A 348 17.90 20.19 -12.54
N ASP A 349 17.63 20.33 -11.24
CA ASP A 349 18.38 21.22 -10.35
C ASP A 349 19.81 20.73 -10.07
N ASN A 350 20.10 19.46 -10.34
CA ASN A 350 21.39 18.83 -10.04
C ASN A 350 22.31 18.67 -11.25
N LEU A 351 21.77 18.64 -12.48
CA LEU A 351 22.56 18.51 -13.69
C LEU A 351 23.02 19.89 -14.20
N ASP A 352 22.12 20.87 -14.25
CA ASP A 352 22.44 22.21 -14.76
C ASP A 352 23.46 22.92 -13.84
N LYS A 353 23.36 22.72 -12.51
CA LYS A 353 24.36 23.23 -11.56
C LYS A 353 25.75 22.61 -11.72
N LYS A 354 25.83 21.37 -12.21
CA LYS A 354 27.12 20.69 -12.46
C LYS A 354 27.75 21.14 -13.77
N GLU A 355 26.95 21.43 -14.78
CA GLU A 355 27.43 22.04 -16.03
C GLU A 355 27.93 23.47 -15.78
N GLU A 356 27.19 24.29 -15.02
CA GLU A 356 27.64 25.64 -14.63
C GLU A 356 28.91 25.69 -13.75
N GLN A 357 29.23 24.60 -13.06
CA GLN A 357 30.46 24.48 -12.27
C GLN A 357 31.64 24.01 -13.11
N ASN A 358 31.42 23.11 -14.07
CA ASN A 358 32.47 22.63 -14.96
C ASN A 358 32.83 23.64 -16.06
N ASP A 359 31.95 24.60 -16.39
CA ASP A 359 32.25 25.71 -17.31
C ASP A 359 32.98 26.89 -16.62
N LYS A 360 33.31 26.76 -15.33
CA LYS A 360 34.04 27.77 -14.54
C LYS A 360 35.43 27.31 -14.07
N ASP A 361 35.82 26.09 -14.42
CA ASP A 361 37.16 25.53 -14.27
C ASP A 361 37.80 25.41 -15.66
#